data_AF-A0A5M7BZ46-F1
#
_entry.id   AF-A0A5M7BZ46-F1
#
_cell.length_a   1.000
_cell.length_b   1.000
_cell.length_c   1.000
_cell.angle_alpha   90.00
_cell.angle_beta   90.00
_cell.angle_gamma   90.00
#
_symmetry.space_group_name_H-M   'P 1'
#
loop_
_entity.id
_entity.type
_entity.pdbx_description
1 polymer ?
#
loop_
_entity_poly.entity_id
_entity_poly.type
_entity_poly.pdbx_seq_one_letter_code
_entity_poly.pdbx_strand_id
1 'polypeptide(L)'
;MSELGSRTDPHAQARAARQQPLLLHSVALFREVLEQVFTHRHISTVVEVGVESGRVSSLYAELGATAVHCVEPDPTPELRAAIAEHDALHLAEQPSPAVLAELPIADLYVLDGDHNYATVRAELAWITANAPDAVVVLHDLLWPCARRDMYYEPSALDPADRHPATADGPTVWHDGLTPAGFIGRGAFTWATHAGGERNGVLTAVEDALAEAPDWHLEVIPAVFGLGIALRPSAEADTDLLDSLQPYSRSALLAALENNRIALYTRVIELEHEAAAHAADADELARTIAAKQAEIDELSREANALRERLAQATSRPAGKRSFLELARAAVARLRS
;
A
#
# COMPACT_ATOMS: atom_id res chain seq x y z
N MET A 1 21.62 -14.15 -9.25
CA MET A 1 22.21 -15.33 -8.57
C MET A 1 21.75 -15.33 -7.13
N SER A 2 21.13 -16.42 -6.64
CA SER A 2 20.73 -16.45 -5.22
C SER A 2 21.97 -16.49 -4.33
N GLU A 3 22.07 -15.54 -3.40
CA GLU A 3 23.14 -15.49 -2.41
C GLU A 3 22.87 -16.53 -1.31
N LEU A 4 23.06 -17.81 -1.64
CA LEU A 4 22.77 -18.94 -0.74
C LEU A 4 23.66 -18.98 0.52
N GLY A 5 24.68 -18.11 0.60
CA GLY A 5 25.72 -18.16 1.62
C GLY A 5 26.79 -19.21 1.30
N SER A 6 27.93 -19.10 1.98
CA SER A 6 29.04 -20.05 1.87
C SER A 6 29.56 -20.44 3.24
N ARG A 7 30.44 -21.45 3.31
CA ARG A 7 31.10 -21.84 4.57
C ARG A 7 31.85 -20.68 5.23
N THR A 8 32.40 -19.76 4.43
CA THR A 8 33.15 -18.58 4.90
C THR A 8 32.29 -17.33 5.02
N ASP A 9 31.05 -17.37 4.52
CA ASP A 9 30.06 -16.31 4.65
C ASP A 9 28.65 -16.88 4.81
N PRO A 10 28.34 -17.43 6.01
CA PRO A 10 27.09 -18.15 6.23
C PRO A 10 25.86 -17.24 6.34
N HIS A 11 26.04 -15.92 6.35
CA HIS A 11 24.97 -14.94 6.54
C HIS A 11 24.67 -14.11 5.30
N ALA A 12 25.25 -14.42 4.13
CA ALA A 12 25.00 -13.69 2.89
C ALA A 12 23.50 -13.59 2.58
N GLN A 13 22.80 -14.74 2.57
CA GLN A 13 21.36 -14.79 2.33
C GLN A 13 20.57 -13.89 3.27
N ALA A 14 20.86 -13.96 4.58
CA ALA A 14 20.17 -13.16 5.58
C ALA A 14 20.45 -11.66 5.43
N ARG A 15 21.66 -11.27 5.00
CA ARG A 15 21.97 -9.86 4.72
C ARG A 15 21.26 -9.38 3.45
N ALA A 16 21.27 -10.17 2.38
CA ALA A 16 20.55 -9.86 1.15
C ALA A 16 19.04 -9.66 1.43
N ALA A 17 18.43 -10.57 2.21
CA ALA A 17 17.03 -10.47 2.60
C ALA A 17 16.69 -9.17 3.35
N ARG A 18 17.59 -8.69 4.23
CA ARG A 18 17.39 -7.44 5.00
C ARG A 18 17.57 -6.17 4.16
N GLN A 19 18.17 -6.27 2.98
CA GLN A 19 18.36 -5.13 2.07
C GLN A 19 17.20 -4.99 1.07
N GLN A 20 16.32 -5.99 0.98
CA GLN A 20 15.15 -5.92 0.10
C GLN A 20 14.01 -5.13 0.75
N PRO A 21 13.19 -4.43 -0.05
CA PRO A 21 11.98 -3.83 0.44
C PRO A 21 11.01 -4.92 0.95
N LEU A 22 10.27 -4.62 2.01
CA LEU A 22 9.25 -5.55 2.53
C LEU A 22 8.08 -5.73 1.56
N LEU A 23 7.69 -4.64 0.88
CA LEU A 23 6.67 -4.67 -0.15
C LEU A 23 7.31 -4.92 -1.52
N LEU A 24 7.24 -6.17 -1.96
CA LEU A 24 7.46 -6.53 -3.37
C LEU A 24 6.18 -6.22 -4.15
N HIS A 25 6.32 -5.49 -5.26
CA HIS A 25 5.20 -5.04 -6.11
C HIS A 25 5.58 -4.79 -7.58
N SER A 26 6.85 -4.93 -7.98
CA SER A 26 7.29 -4.52 -9.32
C SER A 26 7.33 -5.68 -10.31
N VAL A 27 6.86 -5.45 -11.53
CA VAL A 27 6.98 -6.38 -12.68
C VAL A 27 8.44 -6.78 -12.98
N ALA A 28 9.44 -5.97 -12.59
CA ALA A 28 10.86 -6.32 -12.76
C ALA A 28 11.27 -7.63 -12.05
N LEU A 29 10.53 -8.05 -11.01
CA LEU A 29 10.76 -9.33 -10.34
C LEU A 29 10.49 -10.54 -11.25
N PHE A 30 9.76 -10.34 -12.33
CA PHE A 30 9.37 -11.37 -13.30
C PHE A 30 10.26 -11.39 -14.54
N ARG A 31 11.50 -10.87 -14.47
CA ARG A 31 12.46 -10.94 -15.59
C ARG A 31 12.53 -12.33 -16.22
N GLU A 32 12.62 -13.40 -15.42
CA GLU A 32 12.73 -14.78 -15.93
C GLU A 32 11.49 -15.22 -16.73
N VAL A 33 10.31 -14.67 -16.40
CA VAL A 33 9.06 -14.91 -17.14
C VAL A 33 9.05 -14.09 -18.43
N LEU A 34 9.45 -12.82 -18.37
CA LEU A 34 9.56 -11.96 -19.55
C LEU A 34 10.59 -12.52 -20.56
N GLU A 35 11.69 -13.10 -20.08
CA GLU A 35 12.66 -13.83 -20.92
C GLU A 35 12.01 -14.99 -21.69
N GLN A 36 11.04 -15.71 -21.10
CA GLN A 36 10.28 -16.73 -21.83
C GLN A 36 9.44 -16.10 -22.95
N VAL A 37 8.78 -14.97 -22.70
CA VAL A 37 8.01 -14.25 -23.72
C VAL A 37 8.91 -13.84 -24.89
N PHE A 38 10.04 -13.19 -24.63
CA PHE A 38 11.00 -12.76 -25.65
C PHE A 38 11.70 -13.93 -26.36
N THR A 39 11.82 -15.10 -25.73
CA THR A 39 12.40 -16.29 -26.36
C THR A 39 11.46 -16.89 -27.41
N HIS A 40 10.15 -16.90 -27.14
CA HIS A 40 9.17 -17.54 -28.01
C HIS A 40 8.49 -16.58 -28.98
N ARG A 41 8.57 -15.26 -28.73
CA ARG A 41 7.96 -14.22 -29.56
C ARG A 41 8.99 -13.17 -29.93
N HIS A 42 8.97 -12.75 -31.19
CA HIS A 42 9.77 -11.62 -31.63
C HIS A 42 9.14 -10.32 -31.11
N ILE A 43 9.69 -9.79 -30.03
CA ILE A 43 9.24 -8.54 -29.41
C ILE A 43 10.17 -7.40 -29.83
N SER A 44 9.69 -6.52 -30.71
CA SER A 44 10.42 -5.34 -31.16
C SER A 44 9.87 -4.07 -30.52
N THR A 45 8.55 -3.97 -30.40
CA THR A 45 7.86 -2.80 -29.84
C THR A 45 7.13 -3.20 -28.58
N VAL A 46 7.34 -2.44 -27.50
CA VAL A 46 6.67 -2.63 -26.22
C VAL A 46 5.88 -1.37 -25.87
N VAL A 47 4.69 -1.54 -25.32
CA VAL A 47 3.95 -0.47 -24.63
C VAL A 47 3.86 -0.87 -23.16
N GLU A 48 4.41 -0.05 -22.27
CA GLU A 48 4.34 -0.23 -20.82
C GLU A 48 3.43 0.84 -20.23
N VAL A 49 2.37 0.41 -19.56
CA VAL A 49 1.44 1.28 -18.82
C VAL A 49 1.73 1.14 -17.34
N GLY A 50 1.99 2.27 -16.68
CA GLY A 50 2.41 2.31 -15.28
C GLY A 50 3.91 2.14 -15.15
N VAL A 51 4.65 3.25 -15.31
CA VAL A 51 6.11 3.22 -15.49
C VAL A 51 6.84 3.40 -14.15
N GLU A 52 6.17 3.97 -13.14
CA GLU A 52 6.69 4.34 -11.84
C GLU A 52 8.05 5.08 -11.92
N SER A 53 9.16 4.35 -11.77
CA SER A 53 10.52 4.87 -11.76
C SER A 53 11.27 4.74 -13.09
N GLY A 54 10.66 4.12 -14.12
CA GLY A 54 11.27 3.89 -15.44
C GLY A 54 12.36 2.83 -15.46
N ARG A 55 12.72 2.26 -14.29
CA ARG A 55 13.75 1.22 -14.17
C ARG A 55 13.33 -0.11 -14.78
N VAL A 56 12.02 -0.38 -14.84
CA VAL A 56 11.49 -1.57 -15.51
C VAL A 56 11.53 -1.38 -17.02
N SER A 57 11.30 -0.18 -17.54
CA SER A 57 11.27 0.08 -18.98
C SER A 57 12.53 -0.33 -19.72
N SER A 58 13.72 -0.09 -19.15
CA SER A 58 14.99 -0.47 -19.77
C SER A 58 15.18 -2.00 -19.84
N LEU A 59 14.51 -2.78 -18.98
CA LEU A 59 14.51 -4.23 -19.02
C LEU A 59 14.11 -4.76 -20.39
N TYR A 60 13.06 -4.19 -20.99
CA TYR A 60 12.56 -4.69 -22.27
C TYR A 60 13.55 -4.42 -23.40
N ALA A 61 14.25 -3.28 -23.35
CA ALA A 61 15.32 -2.98 -24.30
C ALA A 61 16.51 -3.94 -24.12
N GLU A 62 16.89 -4.26 -22.88
CA GLU A 62 17.92 -5.28 -22.60
C GLU A 62 17.53 -6.67 -23.12
N LEU A 63 16.25 -7.01 -23.09
CA LEU A 63 15.71 -8.28 -23.60
C LEU A 63 15.58 -8.32 -25.13
N GLY A 64 15.73 -7.18 -25.81
CA GLY A 64 15.79 -7.11 -27.28
C GLY A 64 14.78 -6.19 -27.94
N ALA A 65 13.91 -5.50 -27.19
CA ALA A 65 13.00 -4.51 -27.76
C ALA A 65 13.79 -3.32 -28.34
N THR A 66 13.34 -2.83 -29.49
CA THR A 66 13.96 -1.68 -30.17
C THR A 66 13.26 -0.37 -29.84
N ALA A 67 11.98 -0.43 -29.45
CA ALA A 67 11.20 0.70 -28.98
C ALA A 67 10.32 0.30 -27.79
N VAL A 68 10.31 1.12 -26.75
CA VAL A 68 9.47 0.96 -25.55
C VAL A 68 8.72 2.27 -25.33
N HIS A 69 7.41 2.24 -25.47
CA HIS A 69 6.52 3.35 -25.22
C HIS A 69 6.04 3.29 -23.77
N CYS A 70 6.62 4.15 -22.94
CA CYS A 70 6.34 4.31 -21.51
C CYS A 70 5.13 5.25 -21.33
N VAL A 71 4.00 4.72 -20.90
CA VAL A 71 2.76 5.47 -20.65
C VAL A 71 2.66 5.81 -19.17
N GLU A 72 2.76 7.11 -18.87
CA GLU A 72 2.66 7.66 -17.52
C GLU A 72 1.96 9.03 -17.58
N PRO A 73 0.73 9.18 -17.07
CA PRO A 73 -0.02 10.43 -17.19
C PRO A 73 0.56 11.59 -16.37
N ASP A 74 1.23 11.33 -15.24
CA ASP A 74 1.82 12.39 -14.40
C ASP A 74 3.28 12.07 -14.03
N PRO A 75 4.21 12.11 -15.00
CA PRO A 75 5.57 11.67 -14.76
C PRO A 75 6.34 12.69 -13.93
N THR A 76 7.14 12.18 -12.99
CA THR A 76 8.05 13.01 -12.21
C THR A 76 9.18 13.57 -13.10
N PRO A 77 9.81 14.71 -12.73
CA PRO A 77 11.00 15.20 -13.43
C PRO A 77 12.12 14.15 -13.52
N GLU A 78 12.29 13.34 -12.47
CA GLU A 78 13.26 12.25 -12.40
C GLU A 78 12.94 11.16 -13.41
N LEU A 79 11.68 10.78 -13.55
CA LEU A 79 11.25 9.81 -14.56
C LEU A 79 11.48 10.31 -15.99
N ARG A 80 11.13 11.58 -16.26
CA ARG A 80 11.39 12.19 -17.58
C ARG A 80 12.88 12.15 -17.93
N ALA A 81 13.73 12.47 -16.96
CA ALA A 81 15.18 12.41 -17.13
C ALA A 81 15.66 10.96 -17.38
N ALA A 82 15.19 9.99 -16.60
CA ALA A 82 15.57 8.59 -16.77
C ALA A 82 15.18 8.03 -18.15
N ILE A 83 13.99 8.36 -18.65
CA ILE A 83 13.56 7.96 -20.00
C ILE A 83 14.40 8.63 -21.08
N ALA A 84 14.69 9.93 -20.93
CA ALA A 84 15.49 10.69 -21.90
C ALA A 84 16.95 10.21 -22.02
N GLU A 85 17.48 9.50 -21.01
CA GLU A 85 18.82 8.90 -21.05
C GLU A 85 18.92 7.64 -21.92
N HIS A 86 17.78 7.10 -22.39
CA HIS A 86 17.74 5.81 -23.07
C HIS A 86 17.02 5.92 -24.42
N ASP A 87 17.77 5.84 -25.53
CA ASP A 87 17.27 6.10 -26.90
C ASP A 87 16.07 5.24 -27.32
N ALA A 88 15.96 4.04 -26.77
CA ALA A 88 14.85 3.11 -27.03
C ALA A 88 13.56 3.43 -26.26
N LEU A 89 13.60 4.34 -25.28
CA LEU A 89 12.46 4.66 -24.42
C LEU A 89 11.75 5.93 -24.92
N HIS A 90 10.43 5.89 -24.94
CA HIS A 90 9.58 6.98 -25.43
C HIS A 90 8.45 7.24 -24.43
N LEU A 91 8.46 8.42 -23.80
CA LEU A 91 7.43 8.79 -22.84
C LEU A 91 6.16 9.29 -23.53
N ALA A 92 5.01 8.80 -23.07
CA ALA A 92 3.68 9.24 -23.45
C ALA A 92 2.92 9.74 -22.20
N GLU A 93 2.74 11.07 -22.11
CA GLU A 93 2.16 11.74 -20.93
C GLU A 93 0.63 11.86 -21.00
N GLN A 94 -0.05 10.72 -21.07
CA GLN A 94 -1.51 10.65 -21.16
C GLN A 94 -2.06 9.37 -20.49
N PRO A 95 -3.33 9.34 -20.05
CA PRO A 95 -3.97 8.13 -19.59
C PRO A 95 -4.01 7.03 -20.67
N SER A 96 -3.76 5.79 -20.25
CA SER A 96 -3.59 4.63 -21.13
C SER A 96 -4.78 4.35 -22.07
N PRO A 97 -6.06 4.37 -21.64
CA PRO A 97 -7.16 4.08 -22.57
C PRO A 97 -7.20 5.04 -23.77
N ALA A 98 -6.80 6.30 -23.58
CA ALA A 98 -6.79 7.30 -24.63
C ALA A 98 -5.55 7.15 -25.53
N VAL A 99 -4.37 7.04 -24.92
CA VAL A 99 -3.10 7.10 -25.66
C VAL A 99 -2.80 5.83 -26.44
N LEU A 100 -3.37 4.69 -26.06
CA LEU A 100 -3.17 3.43 -26.78
C LEU A 100 -3.52 3.56 -28.29
N ALA A 101 -4.56 4.34 -28.62
CA ALA A 101 -4.96 4.60 -30.00
C ALA A 101 -3.98 5.51 -30.79
N GLU A 102 -3.11 6.23 -30.10
CA GLU A 102 -2.12 7.15 -30.68
C GLU A 102 -0.74 6.50 -30.86
N LEU A 103 -0.47 5.43 -30.10
CA LEU A 103 0.80 4.71 -30.13
C LEU A 103 0.86 3.68 -31.27
N PRO A 104 2.06 3.30 -31.72
CA PRO A 104 2.22 2.16 -32.62
C PRO A 104 1.65 0.88 -32.01
N ILE A 105 1.08 0.01 -32.85
CA ILE A 105 0.72 -1.33 -32.43
C ILE A 105 1.99 -2.05 -31.97
N ALA A 106 2.00 -2.49 -30.71
CA ALA A 106 3.12 -3.17 -30.09
C ALA A 106 3.00 -4.70 -30.17
N ASP A 107 4.14 -5.37 -30.06
CA ASP A 107 4.23 -6.84 -29.95
C ASP A 107 3.94 -7.31 -28.52
N LEU A 108 4.24 -6.45 -27.54
CA LEU A 108 4.04 -6.68 -26.12
C LEU A 108 3.40 -5.45 -25.46
N TYR A 109 2.32 -5.67 -24.72
CA TYR A 109 1.74 -4.67 -23.81
C TYR A 109 1.96 -5.13 -22.37
N VAL A 110 2.44 -4.24 -21.52
CA VAL A 110 2.58 -4.49 -20.07
C VAL A 110 1.65 -3.53 -19.35
N LEU A 111 0.65 -4.07 -18.65
CA LEU A 111 -0.39 -3.31 -17.95
C LEU A 111 -0.17 -3.45 -16.43
N ASP A 112 0.41 -2.41 -15.82
CA ASP A 112 0.68 -2.27 -14.38
C ASP A 112 0.44 -0.82 -13.92
N GLY A 113 -0.57 -0.18 -14.50
CA GLY A 113 -0.97 1.19 -14.17
C GLY A 113 -2.08 1.23 -13.12
N ASP A 114 -3.26 1.65 -13.54
CA ASP A 114 -4.43 1.75 -12.68
C ASP A 114 -4.97 0.37 -12.26
N HIS A 115 -5.11 0.12 -10.97
CA HIS A 115 -5.62 -1.16 -10.45
C HIS A 115 -7.14 -1.14 -10.23
N ASN A 116 -7.89 -0.77 -11.25
CA ASN A 116 -9.36 -0.76 -11.23
C ASN A 116 -9.96 -1.38 -12.49
N TYR A 117 -11.22 -1.80 -12.37
CA TYR A 117 -11.93 -2.47 -13.44
C TYR A 117 -12.05 -1.61 -14.70
N ALA A 118 -12.45 -0.35 -14.57
CA ALA A 118 -12.82 0.50 -15.69
C ALA A 118 -11.64 0.75 -16.65
N THR A 119 -10.46 1.05 -16.09
CA THR A 119 -9.25 1.31 -16.87
C THR A 119 -8.77 0.03 -17.56
N VAL A 120 -8.54 -1.05 -16.80
CA VAL A 120 -7.99 -2.32 -17.33
C VAL A 120 -8.92 -2.94 -18.39
N ARG A 121 -10.24 -2.87 -18.16
CA ARG A 121 -11.25 -3.37 -19.11
C ARG A 121 -11.23 -2.58 -20.42
N ALA A 122 -10.97 -1.28 -20.38
CA ALA A 122 -10.88 -0.44 -21.58
C ALA A 122 -9.58 -0.70 -22.35
N GLU A 123 -8.46 -0.83 -21.66
CA GLU A 123 -7.16 -1.17 -22.26
C GLU A 123 -7.22 -2.52 -22.98
N LEU A 124 -7.68 -3.58 -22.30
CA LEU A 124 -7.78 -4.91 -22.90
C LEU A 124 -8.77 -4.96 -24.06
N ALA A 125 -9.91 -4.29 -23.96
CA ALA A 125 -10.86 -4.22 -25.08
C ALA A 125 -10.24 -3.57 -26.32
N TRP A 126 -9.42 -2.54 -26.13
CA TRP A 126 -8.70 -1.92 -27.24
C TRP A 126 -7.62 -2.86 -27.80
N ILE A 127 -6.79 -3.47 -26.94
CA ILE A 127 -5.68 -4.33 -27.36
C ILE A 127 -6.20 -5.56 -28.11
N THR A 128 -7.20 -6.25 -27.55
CA THR A 128 -7.77 -7.46 -28.16
C THR A 128 -8.39 -7.21 -29.54
N ALA A 129 -8.94 -6.01 -29.76
CA ALA A 129 -9.53 -5.62 -31.05
C ALA A 129 -8.49 -5.13 -32.08
N ASN A 130 -7.42 -4.45 -31.65
CA ASN A 130 -6.51 -3.72 -32.55
C ASN A 130 -5.13 -4.37 -32.68
N ALA A 131 -4.69 -5.14 -31.68
CA ALA A 131 -3.41 -5.83 -31.63
C ALA A 131 -3.60 -7.34 -31.34
N PRO A 132 -4.33 -8.06 -32.21
CA PRO A 132 -4.76 -9.43 -31.93
C PRO A 132 -3.61 -10.46 -31.97
N ASP A 133 -2.42 -10.04 -32.41
CA ASP A 133 -1.18 -10.81 -32.43
C ASP A 133 -0.20 -10.34 -31.34
N ALA A 134 -0.63 -9.54 -30.37
CA ALA A 134 0.22 -9.12 -29.26
C ALA A 134 0.23 -10.14 -28.11
N VAL A 135 1.24 -10.06 -27.26
CA VAL A 135 1.22 -10.64 -25.91
C VAL A 135 0.91 -9.51 -24.93
N VAL A 136 0.07 -9.79 -23.93
CA VAL A 136 -0.28 -8.85 -22.87
C VAL A 136 0.16 -9.41 -21.53
N VAL A 137 1.02 -8.66 -20.83
CA VAL A 137 1.39 -8.92 -19.44
C VAL A 137 0.50 -8.05 -18.57
N LEU A 138 -0.14 -8.64 -17.56
CA LEU A 138 -0.98 -7.94 -16.60
C LEU A 138 -0.46 -8.19 -15.19
N HIS A 139 -0.49 -7.18 -14.35
CA HIS A 139 -0.11 -7.31 -12.94
C HIS A 139 -1.32 -7.15 -12.01
N ASP A 140 -1.13 -7.45 -10.72
CA ASP A 140 -2.16 -7.41 -9.68
C ASP A 140 -3.43 -8.24 -9.94
N LEU A 141 -3.25 -9.42 -10.54
CA LEU A 141 -4.34 -10.37 -10.82
C LEU A 141 -4.77 -11.20 -9.60
N LEU A 142 -4.11 -11.06 -8.46
CA LEU A 142 -4.45 -11.69 -7.18
C LEU A 142 -4.77 -10.62 -6.11
N TRP A 143 -4.79 -11.03 -4.85
CA TRP A 143 -5.09 -10.12 -3.74
C TRP A 143 -4.11 -8.95 -3.73
N PRO A 144 -4.55 -7.70 -3.48
CA PRO A 144 -5.94 -7.31 -3.19
C PRO A 144 -6.77 -6.94 -4.42
N CYS A 145 -6.13 -6.56 -5.53
CA CYS A 145 -6.79 -5.87 -6.64
C CYS A 145 -7.59 -6.80 -7.56
N ALA A 146 -7.36 -8.12 -7.53
CA ALA A 146 -8.07 -9.08 -8.37
C ALA A 146 -9.58 -8.87 -8.39
N ARG A 147 -10.15 -8.62 -7.20
CA ARG A 147 -11.60 -8.53 -6.96
C ARG A 147 -11.98 -7.25 -6.23
N ARG A 148 -11.10 -6.24 -6.19
CA ARG A 148 -11.38 -4.98 -5.50
C ARG A 148 -10.66 -3.85 -6.21
N ASP A 149 -11.39 -2.84 -6.64
CA ASP A 149 -10.78 -1.65 -7.23
C ASP A 149 -9.98 -0.87 -6.19
N MET A 150 -8.85 -0.34 -6.66
CA MET A 150 -8.06 0.70 -6.02
C MET A 150 -8.13 1.97 -6.87
N TYR A 151 -8.24 3.13 -6.23
CA TYR A 151 -8.29 4.42 -6.89
C TYR A 151 -7.19 5.33 -6.34
N TYR A 152 -6.27 5.79 -7.19
CA TYR A 152 -5.34 6.87 -6.82
C TYR A 152 -6.10 8.13 -6.42
N GLU A 153 -5.50 8.96 -5.57
CA GLU A 153 -6.10 10.22 -5.11
C GLU A 153 -5.30 11.45 -5.58
N PRO A 154 -5.91 12.35 -6.38
CA PRO A 154 -7.27 12.27 -6.92
C PRO A 154 -7.38 11.26 -8.08
N SER A 155 -8.51 10.56 -8.16
CA SER A 155 -8.78 9.62 -9.27
C SER A 155 -9.25 10.39 -10.50
N ALA A 156 -8.71 10.02 -11.67
CA ALA A 156 -9.11 10.57 -12.97
C ALA A 156 -10.41 9.97 -13.53
N LEU A 157 -10.94 8.90 -12.90
CA LEU A 157 -12.16 8.24 -13.35
C LEU A 157 -13.41 9.04 -13.07
N ASP A 158 -14.37 8.93 -13.99
CA ASP A 158 -15.71 9.44 -13.77
C ASP A 158 -16.36 8.77 -12.55
N PRO A 159 -17.12 9.51 -11.71
CA PRO A 159 -17.79 8.93 -10.54
C PRO A 159 -18.74 7.77 -10.86
N ALA A 160 -19.23 7.66 -12.11
CA ALA A 160 -20.10 6.57 -12.55
C ALA A 160 -19.35 5.25 -12.77
N ASP A 161 -18.04 5.31 -12.97
CA ASP A 161 -17.17 4.15 -13.17
C ASP A 161 -16.38 3.79 -11.91
N ARG A 162 -16.76 4.37 -10.76
CA ARG A 162 -16.14 4.12 -9.46
C ARG A 162 -17.16 3.55 -8.48
N HIS A 163 -16.72 2.57 -7.71
CA HIS A 163 -17.43 2.12 -6.52
C HIS A 163 -17.22 3.12 -5.36
N PRO A 164 -18.13 3.15 -4.37
CA PRO A 164 -17.87 3.87 -3.13
C PRO A 164 -16.56 3.40 -2.49
N ALA A 165 -15.69 4.33 -2.13
CA ALA A 165 -14.33 4.05 -1.65
C ALA A 165 -14.07 4.55 -0.22
N THR A 166 -13.04 4.00 0.42
CA THR A 166 -12.59 4.36 1.78
C THR A 166 -11.07 4.40 1.87
N ALA A 167 -10.55 5.13 2.87
CA ALA A 167 -9.14 5.17 3.21
C ALA A 167 -8.66 3.93 3.99
N ASP A 168 -9.60 3.13 4.52
CA ASP A 168 -9.29 1.85 5.16
C ASP A 168 -8.84 0.80 4.14
N GLY A 169 -7.95 -0.09 4.58
CA GLY A 169 -7.25 -1.02 3.70
C GLY A 169 -7.70 -2.47 3.86
N PRO A 170 -7.53 -3.31 2.83
CA PRO A 170 -7.78 -4.75 2.94
C PRO A 170 -6.71 -5.43 3.79
N THR A 171 -7.07 -6.59 4.34
CA THR A 171 -6.18 -7.52 5.03
C THR A 171 -6.56 -8.94 4.66
N VAL A 172 -5.65 -9.90 4.84
CA VAL A 172 -5.96 -11.33 4.61
C VAL A 172 -6.51 -12.03 5.85
N TRP A 173 -6.54 -11.35 6.99
CA TRP A 173 -6.98 -11.92 8.26
C TRP A 173 -8.51 -11.89 8.44
N HIS A 174 -9.22 -11.07 7.66
CA HIS A 174 -10.67 -11.01 7.58
C HIS A 174 -11.14 -10.30 6.30
N ASP A 175 -12.40 -10.47 5.93
CA ASP A 175 -12.94 -9.97 4.65
C ASP A 175 -13.25 -8.45 4.65
N GLY A 176 -13.31 -7.82 5.83
CA GLY A 176 -13.56 -6.39 5.99
C GLY A 176 -12.33 -5.50 5.71
N LEU A 177 -12.57 -4.20 5.56
CA LEU A 177 -11.53 -3.18 5.52
C LEU A 177 -11.24 -2.68 6.94
N THR A 178 -10.01 -2.22 7.18
CA THR A 178 -9.55 -1.75 8.49
C THR A 178 -8.49 -0.65 8.36
N PRO A 179 -8.42 0.31 9.30
CA PRO A 179 -7.34 1.30 9.33
C PRO A 179 -5.95 0.69 9.59
N ALA A 180 -5.90 -0.59 10.03
CA ALA A 180 -4.69 -1.39 10.19
C ALA A 180 -4.39 -2.28 8.96
N GLY A 181 -5.07 -2.06 7.84
CA GLY A 181 -4.92 -2.83 6.61
C GLY A 181 -3.95 -2.19 5.63
N PHE A 182 -3.89 -2.69 4.39
CA PHE A 182 -3.06 -2.10 3.34
C PHE A 182 -3.63 -0.75 2.88
N ILE A 183 -3.28 0.33 3.57
CA ILE A 183 -3.81 1.69 3.33
C ILE A 183 -2.89 2.52 2.43
N GLY A 184 -3.48 3.44 1.67
CA GLY A 184 -2.72 4.35 0.78
C GLY A 184 -2.16 5.59 1.46
N ARG A 185 -2.49 5.86 2.73
CA ARG A 185 -2.07 7.05 3.49
C ARG A 185 -2.28 8.38 2.72
N GLY A 186 -3.37 8.46 1.96
CA GLY A 186 -3.73 9.61 1.13
C GLY A 186 -3.30 9.53 -0.33
N ALA A 187 -2.50 8.53 -0.73
CA ALA A 187 -2.12 8.31 -2.13
C ALA A 187 -3.20 7.55 -2.93
N PHE A 188 -3.95 6.68 -2.26
CA PHE A 188 -5.04 5.92 -2.87
C PHE A 188 -6.10 5.49 -1.85
N THR A 189 -7.27 5.12 -2.37
CA THR A 189 -8.41 4.55 -1.65
C THR A 189 -8.85 3.21 -2.24
N TRP A 190 -9.59 2.43 -1.46
CA TRP A 190 -10.12 1.13 -1.88
C TRP A 190 -11.63 1.17 -2.04
N ALA A 191 -12.16 0.46 -3.04
CA ALA A 191 -13.57 0.14 -3.09
C ALA A 191 -14.01 -0.53 -1.77
N THR A 192 -15.15 -0.10 -1.23
CA THR A 192 -15.66 -0.51 0.09
C THR A 192 -15.98 -2.01 0.19
N HIS A 193 -16.27 -2.66 -0.94
CA HIS A 193 -16.54 -4.09 -1.02
C HIS A 193 -15.63 -4.77 -2.06
N ALA A 194 -15.36 -6.05 -1.86
CA ALA A 194 -14.71 -6.91 -2.85
C ALA A 194 -15.76 -7.76 -3.58
N GLY A 195 -15.44 -8.13 -4.81
CA GLY A 195 -16.27 -8.90 -5.71
C GLY A 195 -17.43 -8.08 -6.28
N GLY A 196 -18.31 -8.79 -7.00
CA GLY A 196 -19.42 -8.18 -7.72
C GLY A 196 -19.07 -7.83 -9.16
N GLU A 197 -20.05 -7.29 -9.87
CA GLU A 197 -19.87 -6.85 -11.26
C GLU A 197 -18.92 -5.64 -11.30
N ARG A 198 -18.04 -5.63 -12.31
CA ARG A 198 -17.19 -4.49 -12.61
C ARG A 198 -16.30 -4.03 -11.45
N ASN A 199 -15.69 -4.97 -10.71
CA ASN A 199 -14.85 -4.68 -9.53
C ASN A 199 -13.60 -5.56 -9.47
N GLY A 200 -12.44 -4.93 -9.61
CA GLY A 200 -11.11 -5.55 -9.58
C GLY A 200 -10.52 -5.86 -10.95
N VAL A 201 -9.20 -5.97 -10.97
CA VAL A 201 -8.37 -6.18 -12.17
C VAL A 201 -8.69 -7.52 -12.82
N LEU A 202 -8.67 -8.63 -12.06
CA LEU A 202 -8.95 -9.96 -12.63
C LEU A 202 -10.39 -10.05 -13.18
N THR A 203 -11.35 -9.40 -12.52
CA THR A 203 -12.73 -9.26 -13.05
C THR A 203 -12.74 -8.54 -14.40
N ALA A 204 -11.95 -7.47 -14.56
CA ALA A 204 -11.80 -6.75 -15.83
C ALA A 204 -11.21 -7.62 -16.95
N VAL A 205 -10.20 -8.41 -16.61
CA VAL A 205 -9.59 -9.37 -17.54
C VAL A 205 -10.60 -10.42 -17.96
N GLU A 206 -11.28 -11.07 -17.02
CA GLU A 206 -12.28 -12.11 -17.32
C GLU A 206 -13.40 -11.59 -18.22
N ASP A 207 -13.94 -10.39 -17.93
CA ASP A 207 -15.00 -9.77 -18.73
C ASP A 207 -14.51 -9.35 -20.12
N ALA A 208 -13.26 -8.90 -20.27
CA ALA A 208 -12.68 -8.58 -21.57
C ALA A 208 -12.47 -9.85 -22.42
N LEU A 209 -11.92 -10.91 -21.82
CA LEU A 209 -11.62 -12.16 -22.53
C LEU A 209 -12.89 -12.98 -22.84
N ALA A 210 -13.97 -12.80 -22.09
CA ALA A 210 -15.28 -13.36 -22.45
C ALA A 210 -15.79 -12.85 -23.81
N GLU A 211 -15.40 -11.64 -24.22
CA GLU A 211 -15.71 -11.04 -25.52
C GLU A 211 -14.67 -11.39 -26.60
N ALA A 212 -13.53 -11.97 -26.21
CA ALA A 212 -12.42 -12.36 -27.07
C ALA A 212 -12.01 -13.83 -26.80
N PRO A 213 -12.90 -14.82 -27.06
CA PRO A 213 -12.75 -16.20 -26.55
C PRO A 213 -11.55 -16.98 -27.11
N ASP A 214 -10.90 -16.47 -28.16
CA ASP A 214 -9.68 -17.07 -28.71
C ASP A 214 -8.42 -16.68 -27.90
N TRP A 215 -8.54 -15.73 -26.97
CA TRP A 215 -7.46 -15.36 -26.06
C TRP A 215 -7.42 -16.29 -24.86
N HIS A 216 -6.20 -16.65 -24.47
CA HIS A 216 -5.89 -17.48 -23.31
C HIS A 216 -5.13 -16.65 -22.27
N LEU A 217 -5.40 -16.90 -20.99
CA LEU A 217 -4.72 -16.27 -19.85
C LEU A 217 -4.04 -17.33 -18.98
N GLU A 218 -2.73 -17.19 -18.76
CA GLU A 218 -1.99 -17.91 -17.72
C GLU A 218 -1.69 -16.97 -16.56
N VAL A 219 -1.97 -17.40 -15.32
CA VAL A 219 -1.73 -16.60 -14.10
C VAL A 219 -0.65 -17.24 -13.25
N ILE A 220 0.37 -16.45 -12.91
CA ILE A 220 1.49 -16.82 -12.04
C ILE A 220 1.20 -16.33 -10.62
N PRO A 221 1.09 -17.23 -9.62
CA PRO A 221 0.69 -16.88 -8.28
C PRO A 221 1.86 -16.40 -7.42
N ALA A 222 2.48 -15.31 -7.84
CA ALA A 222 3.57 -14.65 -7.12
C ALA A 222 3.38 -13.14 -7.20
N VAL A 223 3.79 -12.42 -6.15
CA VAL A 223 3.84 -10.95 -6.06
C VAL A 223 2.56 -10.30 -6.61
N PHE A 224 1.45 -10.44 -5.89
CA PHE A 224 0.13 -9.92 -6.28
C PHE A 224 -0.45 -10.46 -7.61
N GLY A 225 0.26 -11.36 -8.29
CA GLY A 225 -0.24 -12.11 -9.45
C GLY A 225 0.15 -11.46 -10.77
N LEU A 226 0.87 -12.22 -11.61
CA LEU A 226 1.19 -11.82 -12.98
C LEU A 226 0.39 -12.66 -13.97
N GLY A 227 -0.28 -12.03 -14.93
CA GLY A 227 -0.96 -12.67 -16.04
C GLY A 227 -0.19 -12.53 -17.34
N ILE A 228 -0.20 -13.59 -18.15
CA ILE A 228 0.22 -13.55 -19.56
C ILE A 228 -0.99 -13.93 -20.41
N ALA A 229 -1.50 -12.97 -21.17
CA ALA A 229 -2.61 -13.15 -22.09
C ALA A 229 -2.15 -13.06 -23.56
N LEU A 230 -2.57 -14.01 -24.37
CA LEU A 230 -2.32 -14.00 -25.82
C LEU A 230 -3.38 -14.82 -26.55
N ARG A 231 -3.52 -14.61 -27.86
CA ARG A 231 -4.30 -15.48 -28.74
C ARG A 231 -3.38 -16.53 -29.38
N PRO A 232 -3.45 -17.82 -28.98
CA PRO A 232 -2.59 -18.85 -29.55
C PRO A 232 -2.96 -19.10 -31.01
N SER A 233 -2.00 -18.93 -31.91
CA SER A 233 -2.18 -19.09 -33.35
C SER A 233 -1.07 -19.90 -34.02
N ALA A 234 0.07 -20.05 -33.35
CA ALA A 234 1.24 -20.80 -33.83
C ALA A 234 1.78 -21.79 -32.77
N GLU A 235 2.64 -22.70 -33.22
CA GLU A 235 3.35 -23.65 -32.33
C GLU A 235 4.16 -22.92 -31.25
N ALA A 236 4.83 -21.82 -31.61
CA ALA A 236 5.57 -20.98 -30.68
C ALA A 236 4.71 -20.40 -29.54
N ASP A 237 3.41 -20.19 -29.77
CA ASP A 237 2.49 -19.71 -28.73
C ASP A 237 2.15 -20.82 -27.73
N THR A 238 2.05 -22.05 -28.23
CA THR A 238 1.84 -23.23 -27.37
C THR A 238 3.10 -23.51 -26.55
N ASP A 239 4.27 -23.43 -27.17
CA ASP A 239 5.57 -23.58 -26.50
C ASP A 239 5.76 -22.50 -25.41
N LEU A 240 5.37 -21.25 -25.70
CA LEU A 240 5.35 -20.18 -24.70
C LEU A 240 4.47 -20.57 -23.51
N LEU A 241 3.22 -20.94 -23.74
CA LEU A 241 2.30 -21.32 -22.66
C LEU A 241 2.82 -22.51 -21.84
N ASP A 242 3.43 -23.51 -22.48
CA ASP A 242 4.05 -24.65 -21.80
C ASP A 242 5.27 -24.22 -20.97
N SER A 243 6.10 -23.30 -21.47
CA SER A 243 7.25 -22.76 -20.75
C SER A 243 6.87 -21.97 -19.49
N LEU A 244 5.64 -21.46 -19.42
CA LEU A 244 5.11 -20.73 -18.26
C LEU A 244 4.59 -21.64 -17.15
N GLN A 245 4.25 -22.89 -17.45
CA GLN A 245 3.66 -23.85 -16.49
C GLN A 245 4.50 -24.07 -15.21
N PRO A 246 5.84 -24.11 -15.24
CA PRO A 246 6.65 -24.19 -14.04
C PRO A 246 6.43 -23.04 -13.05
N TYR A 247 5.94 -21.89 -13.53
CA TYR A 247 5.59 -20.73 -12.72
C TYR A 247 4.09 -20.73 -12.40
N SER A 248 3.22 -20.80 -13.42
CA SER A 248 1.77 -20.67 -13.24
C SER A 248 1.14 -21.80 -12.44
N ARG A 249 1.69 -23.02 -12.54
CA ARG A 249 1.19 -24.22 -11.83
C ARG A 249 2.01 -24.54 -10.58
N SER A 250 2.84 -23.62 -10.11
CA SER A 250 3.70 -23.84 -8.95
C SER A 250 2.94 -23.68 -7.63
N ALA A 251 2.64 -24.81 -6.99
CA ALA A 251 2.12 -24.81 -5.62
C ALA A 251 3.10 -24.16 -4.61
N LEU A 252 4.41 -24.20 -4.91
CA LEU A 252 5.42 -23.54 -4.08
C LEU A 252 5.30 -22.01 -4.19
N LEU A 253 5.18 -21.45 -5.39
CA LEU A 253 5.02 -20.00 -5.56
C LEU A 253 3.73 -19.53 -4.91
N ALA A 254 2.61 -20.26 -5.12
CA ALA A 254 1.35 -19.95 -4.46
C ALA A 254 1.46 -19.95 -2.92
N ALA A 255 2.17 -20.95 -2.35
CA ALA A 255 2.39 -21.01 -0.91
C ALA A 255 3.26 -19.85 -0.39
N LEU A 256 4.32 -19.50 -1.13
CA LEU A 256 5.19 -18.37 -0.80
C LEU A 256 4.45 -17.04 -0.87
N GLU A 257 3.59 -16.85 -1.88
CA GLU A 257 2.81 -15.63 -2.05
C GLU A 257 1.77 -15.48 -0.95
N ASN A 258 1.00 -16.54 -0.65
CA ASN A 258 0.04 -16.53 0.45
C ASN A 258 0.72 -16.23 1.79
N ASN A 259 1.91 -16.80 2.02
CA ASN A 259 2.69 -16.49 3.21
C ASN A 259 3.18 -15.03 3.23
N ARG A 260 3.67 -14.53 2.09
CA ARG A 260 4.18 -13.16 1.95
C ARG A 260 3.10 -12.14 2.28
N ILE A 261 1.91 -12.24 1.69
CA ILE A 261 0.82 -11.28 1.94
C ILE A 261 0.29 -11.35 3.38
N ALA A 262 0.28 -12.55 3.99
CA ALA A 262 -0.08 -12.71 5.40
C ALA A 262 0.96 -12.06 6.33
N LEU A 263 2.24 -12.29 6.08
CA LEU A 263 3.32 -11.65 6.84
C LEU A 263 3.30 -10.13 6.67
N TYR A 264 3.14 -9.64 5.43
CA TYR A 264 3.13 -8.22 5.14
C TYR A 264 1.96 -7.50 5.84
N THR A 265 0.74 -8.02 5.70
CA THR A 265 -0.43 -7.44 6.38
C THR A 265 -0.36 -7.55 7.90
N ARG A 266 0.29 -8.59 8.45
CA ARG A 266 0.55 -8.66 9.90
C ARG A 266 1.57 -7.62 10.36
N VAL A 267 2.58 -7.30 9.55
CA VAL A 267 3.52 -6.21 9.86
C VAL A 267 2.79 -4.87 9.89
N ILE A 268 1.93 -4.60 8.91
CA ILE A 268 1.12 -3.36 8.89
C ILE A 268 0.24 -3.26 10.14
N GLU A 269 -0.42 -4.35 10.53
CA GLU A 269 -1.24 -4.41 11.73
C GLU A 269 -0.42 -4.11 13.00
N LEU A 270 0.77 -4.72 13.13
CA LEU A 270 1.69 -4.47 14.25
C LEU A 270 2.20 -3.02 14.29
N GLU A 271 2.48 -2.42 13.13
CA GLU A 271 2.87 -1.00 13.03
C GLU A 271 1.73 -0.09 13.50
N HIS A 272 0.48 -0.40 13.12
CA HIS A 272 -0.70 0.32 13.56
C HIS A 272 -0.91 0.21 15.08
N GLU A 273 -0.85 -1.01 15.63
CA GLU A 273 -0.94 -1.27 17.08
C GLU A 273 0.14 -0.52 17.86
N ALA A 274 1.39 -0.57 17.39
CA ALA A 274 2.51 0.12 18.04
C ALA A 274 2.32 1.64 18.05
N ALA A 275 1.83 2.22 16.95
CA ALA A 275 1.53 3.65 16.87
C ALA A 275 0.40 4.05 17.82
N ALA A 276 -0.67 3.25 17.92
CA ALA A 276 -1.77 3.47 18.85
C ALA A 276 -1.29 3.43 20.31
N HIS A 277 -0.49 2.41 20.69
CA HIS A 277 0.07 2.32 22.03
C HIS A 277 1.00 3.48 22.40
N ALA A 278 1.78 3.99 21.44
CA ALA A 278 2.60 5.17 21.67
C ALA A 278 1.74 6.42 21.94
N ALA A 279 0.66 6.61 21.18
CA ALA A 279 -0.26 7.72 21.37
C ALA A 279 -0.98 7.67 22.74
N ASP A 280 -1.44 6.49 23.15
CA ASP A 280 -2.06 6.26 24.46
C ASP A 280 -1.08 6.54 25.61
N ALA A 281 0.18 6.10 25.47
CA ALA A 281 1.22 6.35 26.46
C ALA A 281 1.51 7.85 26.61
N ASP A 282 1.57 8.59 25.50
CA ASP A 282 1.75 10.04 25.50
C ASP A 282 0.56 10.76 26.15
N GLU A 283 -0.67 10.31 25.90
CA GLU A 283 -1.87 10.87 26.55
C GLU A 283 -1.89 10.60 28.06
N LEU A 284 -1.54 9.38 28.46
CA LEU A 284 -1.43 9.03 29.87
C LEU A 284 -0.34 9.86 30.56
N ALA A 285 0.81 10.04 29.92
CA ALA A 285 1.89 10.89 30.44
C ALA A 285 1.44 12.35 30.61
N ARG A 286 0.72 12.91 29.62
CA ARG A 286 0.11 14.26 29.72
C ARG A 286 -0.87 14.35 30.89
N THR A 287 -1.72 13.35 31.06
CA THR A 287 -2.72 13.30 32.14
C THR A 287 -2.06 13.20 33.51
N ILE A 288 -1.05 12.34 33.66
CA ILE A 288 -0.27 12.20 34.90
C ILE A 288 0.42 13.53 35.24
N ALA A 289 1.05 14.18 34.26
CA ALA A 289 1.71 15.47 34.47
C ALA A 289 0.70 16.55 34.93
N ALA A 290 -0.47 16.62 34.30
CA ALA A 290 -1.52 17.56 34.69
C ALA A 290 -2.04 17.28 36.11
N LYS A 291 -2.27 16.01 36.46
CA LYS A 291 -2.72 15.62 37.80
C LYS A 291 -1.66 15.84 38.88
N GLN A 292 -0.38 15.65 38.56
CA GLN A 292 0.70 15.98 39.48
C GLN A 292 0.75 17.48 39.78
N ALA A 293 0.58 18.33 38.76
CA ALA A 293 0.54 19.78 38.96
C ALA A 293 -0.64 20.22 39.84
N GLU A 294 -1.81 19.61 39.65
CA GLU A 294 -3.01 19.84 40.48
C GLU A 294 -2.79 19.40 41.93
N ILE A 295 -2.19 18.21 42.15
CA ILE A 295 -1.84 17.72 43.50
C ILE A 295 -0.84 18.66 44.19
N ASP A 296 0.16 19.16 43.46
CA ASP A 296 1.16 20.08 43.99
C ASP A 296 0.55 21.45 44.36
N GLU A 297 -0.43 21.92 43.59
CA GLU A 297 -1.22 23.11 43.92
C GLU A 297 -2.07 22.90 45.17
N LEU A 298 -2.91 21.85 45.21
CA LEU A 298 -3.74 21.53 46.36
C LEU A 298 -2.91 21.29 47.64
N SER A 299 -1.74 20.67 47.51
CA SER A 299 -0.82 20.45 48.62
C SER A 299 -0.27 21.78 49.16
N ARG A 300 0.06 22.73 48.29
CA ARG A 300 0.48 24.09 48.69
C ARG A 300 -0.64 24.83 49.40
N GLU A 301 -1.87 24.77 48.88
CA GLU A 301 -3.03 25.39 49.51
C GLU A 301 -3.34 24.79 50.89
N ALA A 302 -3.34 23.46 50.99
CA ALA A 302 -3.58 22.76 52.25
C ALA A 302 -2.54 23.12 53.32
N ASN A 303 -1.27 23.22 52.93
CA ASN A 303 -0.21 23.64 53.84
C ASN A 303 -0.38 25.11 54.28
N ALA A 304 -0.71 26.01 53.36
CA ALA A 304 -0.99 27.41 53.70
C ALA A 304 -2.19 27.55 54.65
N LEU A 305 -3.26 26.76 54.46
CA LEU A 305 -4.41 26.73 55.36
C LEU A 305 -4.04 26.18 56.74
N ARG A 306 -3.23 25.12 56.82
CA ARG A 306 -2.73 24.57 58.08
C ARG A 306 -1.90 25.59 58.85
N GLU A 307 -1.02 26.33 58.18
CA GLU A 307 -0.24 27.40 58.79
C GLU A 307 -1.13 28.53 59.32
N ARG A 308 -2.12 28.98 58.53
CA ARG A 308 -3.09 30.00 58.98
C ARG A 308 -3.88 29.54 60.19
N LEU A 309 -4.32 28.28 60.22
CA LEU A 309 -5.01 27.71 61.37
C LEU A 309 -4.11 27.67 62.61
N ALA A 310 -2.86 27.22 62.46
CA ALA A 310 -1.89 27.19 63.55
C ALA A 310 -1.63 28.59 64.13
N GLN A 311 -1.51 29.61 63.27
CA GLN A 311 -1.40 31.02 63.68
C GLN A 311 -2.65 31.51 64.41
N ALA A 312 -3.85 31.14 63.95
CA ALA A 312 -5.11 31.50 64.61
C ALA A 312 -5.27 30.83 65.98
N THR A 313 -4.84 29.57 66.14
CA THR A 313 -4.87 28.83 67.41
C THR A 313 -3.76 29.21 68.39
N SER A 314 -2.62 29.70 67.90
CA SER A 314 -1.50 30.18 68.75
C SER A 314 -1.66 31.64 69.18
N ARG A 315 -2.55 32.41 68.53
CA ARG A 315 -3.03 33.68 69.06
C ARG A 315 -3.75 33.41 70.39
N PRO A 316 -3.30 33.98 71.51
CA PRO A 316 -3.98 33.78 72.78
C PRO A 316 -5.33 34.49 72.72
N ALA A 317 -6.39 33.76 72.38
CA ALA A 317 -7.75 34.15 72.68
C ALA A 317 -7.90 34.23 74.20
N GLY A 318 -7.59 35.41 74.75
CA GLY A 318 -8.33 36.00 75.85
C GLY A 318 -8.52 35.19 77.13
N LYS A 319 -7.62 34.27 77.53
CA LYS A 319 -7.65 33.73 78.91
C LYS A 319 -7.43 34.82 79.98
N ARG A 320 -6.93 36.00 79.61
CA ARG A 320 -6.89 37.18 80.49
C ARG A 320 -8.23 37.93 80.59
N SER A 321 -9.07 37.91 79.55
CA SER A 321 -10.35 38.66 79.53
C SER A 321 -11.43 37.98 80.38
N PHE A 322 -11.53 36.65 80.37
CA PHE A 322 -12.57 35.95 81.14
C PHE A 322 -12.34 36.02 82.66
N LEU A 323 -11.09 35.97 83.11
CA LEU A 323 -10.72 36.08 84.54
C LEU A 323 -10.85 37.51 85.07
N GLU A 324 -10.60 38.54 84.25
CA GLU A 324 -10.85 39.94 84.62
C GLU A 324 -12.34 40.28 84.60
N LEU A 325 -13.11 39.79 83.63
CA LEU A 325 -14.57 39.94 83.60
C LEU A 325 -15.25 39.20 84.77
N ALA A 326 -14.78 38.00 85.13
CA ALA A 326 -15.26 37.27 86.30
C ALA A 326 -14.92 37.99 87.62
N ARG A 327 -13.72 38.61 87.74
CA ARG A 327 -13.35 39.42 88.91
C ARG A 327 -14.18 40.71 89.02
N ALA A 328 -14.48 41.37 87.90
CA ALA A 328 -15.31 42.57 87.87
C ALA A 328 -16.79 42.26 88.23
N ALA A 329 -17.31 41.10 87.84
CA ALA A 329 -18.66 40.66 88.20
C ALA A 329 -18.78 40.28 89.69
N VAL A 330 -17.76 39.65 90.28
CA VAL A 330 -17.74 39.30 91.71
C VAL A 330 -17.56 40.55 92.60
N ALA A 331 -16.87 41.59 92.14
CA ALA A 331 -16.74 42.86 92.87
C ALA A 331 -18.05 43.66 92.93
N ARG A 332 -18.90 43.58 91.90
CA ARG A 332 -20.23 44.24 91.86
C ARG A 332 -21.32 43.55 92.69
N LEU A 333 -21.11 42.30 93.09
CA LEU A 333 -22.05 41.54 93.95
C LEU A 333 -21.74 41.69 95.46
N ARG A 334 -20.71 42.47 95.83
CA ARG A 334 -20.30 42.73 97.22
C ARG A 334 -20.44 44.20 97.64
N SER A 335 -21.10 45.03 96.82
CA SER A 335 -21.56 46.39 97.15
C SER A 335 -23.08 46.42 97.17
#